data_AF-A0A643GVY4-F1
#
_entry.id   AF-A0A643GVY4-F1
#
_cell.length_a   1.000
_cell.length_b   1.000
_cell.length_c   1.000
_cell.angle_alpha   90.00
_cell.angle_beta   90.00
_cell.angle_gamma   90.00
#
_symmetry.space_group_name_H-M   'P 1'
#
loop_
_entity.id
_entity.type
_entity.pdbx_description
1 polymer ?
#
loop_
_entity_poly.entity_id
_entity_poly.type
_entity_poly.pdbx_seq_one_letter_code
_entity_poly.pdbx_strand_id
1 'polypeptide(L)' 'MTGKPGAQFTTKGKPVRWAVEGVRDGVSIRVIVEPHGEGIITAYPK' A
#
# COMPACT_ATOMS: atom_id res chain seq x y z
N MET A 1 -5.16 -6.69 7.95
CA MET A 1 -3.76 -6.30 8.19
C MET A 1 -3.73 -5.58 9.54
N THR A 2 -3.07 -6.11 10.57
CA THR A 2 -3.14 -5.57 11.95
C THR A 2 -1.74 -5.29 12.51
N GLY A 3 -1.17 -4.14 12.15
CA GLY A 3 -0.03 -3.55 12.84
C GLY A 3 -0.49 -2.44 13.79
N LYS A 4 0.30 -2.08 14.80
CA LYS A 4 0.06 -0.86 15.59
C LYS A 4 0.04 0.36 14.65
N PRO A 5 -0.84 1.36 14.85
CA PRO A 5 -0.80 2.59 14.07
C PRO A 5 0.61 3.20 14.07
N GLY A 6 1.13 3.55 12.89
CA GLY A 6 2.49 4.07 12.72
C GLY A 6 3.60 3.01 12.67
N ALA A 7 3.30 1.71 12.79
CA ALA A 7 4.30 0.66 12.65
C ALA A 7 4.81 0.56 11.22
N GLN A 8 6.14 0.54 11.06
CA GLN A 8 6.81 0.37 9.77
C GLN A 8 7.05 -1.11 9.43
N PHE A 9 7.07 -1.99 10.44
CA PHE A 9 7.29 -3.41 10.24
C PHE A 9 6.25 -4.23 11.00
N THR A 10 5.91 -5.38 10.44
CA THR A 10 5.13 -6.43 11.12
C THR A 10 5.95 -7.04 12.25
N THR A 11 5.30 -7.77 13.16
CA THR A 11 5.99 -8.52 14.23
C THR A 11 6.97 -9.58 13.71
N LYS A 12 6.90 -9.91 12.41
CA LYS A 12 7.81 -10.83 11.71
C LYS A 12 8.90 -10.10 10.92
N GLY A 13 9.09 -8.80 11.13
CA GLY A 13 10.14 -8.00 10.49
C GLY A 13 9.90 -7.64 9.02
N LYS A 14 8.75 -8.03 8.43
CA LYS A 14 8.39 -7.62 7.06
C LYS A 14 7.86 -6.17 7.05
N PRO A 15 8.18 -5.34 6.05
CA PRO A 15 7.60 -4.00 5.90
C PRO A 15 6.07 -4.05 5.91
N VAL A 16 5.45 -3.09 6.60
CA VAL A 16 4.01 -2.88 6.51
C VAL A 16 3.66 -2.35 5.11
N ARG A 17 2.50 -2.74 4.57
CA ARG A 17 1.99 -2.23 3.30
C ARG A 17 0.71 -1.45 3.55
N TRP A 18 0.59 -0.27 2.96
CA TRP A 18 -0.64 0.52 2.96
C TRP A 18 -1.22 0.52 1.55
N ALA A 19 -2.50 0.23 1.42
CA ALA A 19 -3.22 0.32 0.15
C ALA A 19 -4.08 1.59 0.14
N VAL A 20 -3.95 2.38 -0.92
CA VAL A 20 -4.83 3.52 -1.21
C VAL A 20 -5.53 3.23 -2.53
N GLU A 21 -6.84 3.38 -2.54
CA GLU A 21 -7.66 3.22 -3.74
C GLU A 21 -8.18 4.59 -4.18
N GLY A 22 -8.24 4.83 -5.48
CA GLY A 22 -8.75 6.07 -6.06
C GLY A 22 -9.21 5.86 -7.50
N VAL A 23 -9.87 6.88 -8.04
CA VAL A 23 -10.29 6.91 -9.45
C VAL A 23 -9.68 8.16 -10.09
N ARG A 24 -9.03 8.00 -11.24
CA ARG A 24 -8.51 9.09 -12.06
C ARG A 24 -8.98 8.90 -13.49
N ASP A 25 -9.66 9.90 -14.05
CA ASP A 25 -10.15 9.85 -15.45
C ASP A 25 -11.02 8.61 -15.75
N GLY A 26 -11.83 8.17 -14.79
CA GLY A 26 -12.69 6.98 -14.90
C GLY A 26 -11.96 5.65 -14.70
N VAL A 27 -10.67 5.68 -14.40
CA VAL A 27 -9.82 4.53 -14.17
C VAL A 27 -9.63 4.30 -12.67
N SER A 28 -10.00 3.11 -12.20
CA SER A 28 -9.67 2.67 -10.83
C SER A 28 -8.18 2.43 -10.69
N ILE A 29 -7.58 3.01 -9.66
CA ILE A 29 -6.16 2.89 -9.32
C ILE A 29 -6.06 2.36 -7.89
N ARG A 30 -5.25 1.32 -7.69
CA ARG A 30 -4.78 0.91 -6.37
C ARG A 30 -3.29 1.16 -6.26
N VAL A 31 -2.88 1.91 -5.23
CA VAL A 31 -1.49 2.19 -4.88
C VAL A 31 -1.15 1.42 -3.61
N ILE A 32 -0.06 0.65 -3.64
CA ILE A 32 0.49 -0.01 -2.45
C ILE A 32 1.82 0.64 -2.11
N VAL A 33 1.98 1.09 -0.86
CA VAL A 33 3.19 1.77 -0.37
C VAL A 33 3.82 0.95 0.77
N GLU A 34 5.14 0.83 0.73
CA GLU A 34 5.97 0.29 1.83
C GLU A 34 6.78 1.42 2.51
N PRO A 35 7.07 1.32 3.81
CA PRO A 35 7.93 2.27 4.52
C PRO A 35 9.34 2.29 3.90
N HIS A 36 9.88 3.50 3.70
CA HIS A 36 11.19 3.77 3.07
C HIS A 36 11.32 3.39 1.58
N GLY A 37 10.22 2.94 0.97
CA GLY A 37 9.86 2.92 -0.45
C GLY A 37 10.92 2.76 -1.55
N GLU A 38 10.73 1.71 -2.37
CA GLU A 38 11.04 1.74 -3.82
C GLU A 38 9.84 1.41 -4.74
N GLY A 39 8.76 0.80 -4.24
CA GLY A 39 7.74 0.20 -5.12
C GLY A 39 6.38 0.87 -5.10
N ILE A 40 6.05 1.65 -6.13
CA ILE A 40 4.66 1.95 -6.49
C ILE A 40 4.15 0.77 -7.35
N ILE A 41 3.21 -0.02 -6.83
CA ILE A 41 2.47 -1.01 -7.63
C ILE A 41 1.12 -0.40 -7.97
N THR A 42 0.94 0.07 -9.21
CA THR A 42 -0.37 0.49 -9.74
C THR A 42 -1.09 -0.71 -10.35
N ALA A 43 -2.22 -1.12 -9.78
CA ALA A 43 -3.13 -2.06 -10.42
C ALA A 43 -4.41 -1.34 -10.86
N TYR A 44 -4.95 -1.76 -12.01
CA TYR A 44 -6.26 -1.38 -12.53
C TYR A 44 -7.26 -2.47 -12.09
N PRO A 45 -7.87 -2.40 -10.90
CA PRO A 45 -8.86 -3.41 -10.52
C PRO A 45 -10.04 -3.33 -11.48
N LYS A 46 -10.32 -4.44 -12.18
CA LYS A 46 -11.56 -4.68 -12.91
C LYS A 46 -12.73 -4.86 -11.94
#